data_AF-A0A9Q0E9G6-F1
#
_entry.id   AF-A0A9Q0E9G6-F1
#
_cell.length_a   1.000
_cell.length_b   1.000
_cell.length_c   1.000
_cell.angle_alpha   90.00
_cell.angle_beta   90.00
_cell.angle_gamma   90.00
#
_symmetry.space_group_name_H-M   'P 1'
#
loop_
_entity.id
_entity.type
_entity.pdbx_description
1 polymer ?
#
loop_
_entity_poly.entity_id
_entity_poly.type
_entity_poly.pdbx_seq_one_letter_code
_entity_poly.pdbx_strand_id
1 'polypeptide(L)'
;MDTQTAALCQEIVSIRQELHTTVSPLQSASALNATHIDVLEHSATEWSSSVMVLEATVKCPKSEVFRLSDKCLDLEGRCHCQNVRRVGIEEGKEENNPQQFCATVLKEILDLGDFSHLDAAGIAHWHPNPEKERGPGRS
;
A
#
# COMPACT_ATOMS: atom_id res chain seq x y z
N MET A 1 21.60 17.04 -84.76
CA MET A 1 20.55 16.75 -83.76
C MET A 1 21.08 15.84 -82.63
N ASP A 2 22.32 15.35 -82.72
CA ASP A 2 22.79 14.24 -81.87
C ASP A 2 23.50 14.67 -80.57
N THR A 3 23.94 15.92 -80.47
CA THR A 3 24.67 16.42 -79.30
C THR A 3 23.75 16.73 -78.11
N GLN A 4 22.55 17.27 -78.37
CA GLN A 4 21.57 17.57 -77.33
C GLN A 4 20.94 16.30 -76.75
N THR A 5 20.65 15.32 -77.61
CA THR A 5 20.11 14.02 -77.18
C THR A 5 21.13 13.23 -76.37
N ALA A 6 22.41 13.26 -76.73
CA ALA A 6 23.48 12.65 -75.95
C ALA A 6 23.65 13.29 -74.56
N ALA A 7 23.59 14.62 -74.46
CA ALA A 7 23.67 15.34 -73.19
C ALA A 7 22.50 15.00 -72.25
N LEU A 8 21.27 14.95 -72.77
CA LEU A 8 20.09 14.55 -72.01
C LEU A 8 20.18 13.10 -71.51
N CYS A 9 20.67 12.18 -72.35
CA CYS A 9 20.90 10.79 -71.95
C CYS A 9 21.91 10.70 -70.79
N GLN A 10 22.95 11.52 -70.80
CA GLN A 10 23.96 11.54 -69.75
C GLN A 10 23.43 12.11 -68.43
N GLU A 11 22.62 13.17 -68.48
CA GLU A 11 21.91 13.70 -67.30
C GLU A 11 20.95 12.68 -66.69
N ILE A 12 20.17 11.97 -67.52
CA ILE A 12 19.26 10.92 -67.04
C ILE A 12 20.03 9.81 -66.32
N VAL A 13 21.18 9.39 -66.84
CA VAL A 13 22.04 8.39 -66.18
C VAL A 13 22.57 8.93 -64.84
N SER A 14 23.03 10.19 -64.81
CA SER A 14 23.52 10.83 -63.58
C SER A 14 22.44 10.90 -62.50
N ILE A 15 21.24 11.34 -62.85
CA ILE A 15 20.10 11.43 -61.93
C ILE A 15 19.70 10.04 -61.42
N ARG A 16 19.68 9.02 -62.28
CA ARG A 16 19.40 7.64 -61.86
C ARG A 16 20.45 7.11 -60.88
N GLN A 17 21.72 7.47 -61.09
CA GLN A 17 22.80 7.10 -60.18
C GLN A 17 22.64 7.79 -58.83
N GLU A 18 22.41 9.11 -58.81
CA GLU A 18 22.17 9.87 -57.57
C GLU A 18 20.94 9.36 -56.82
N LEU A 19 19.85 9.09 -57.54
CA LEU A 19 18.63 8.51 -56.98
C LEU A 19 18.93 7.13 -56.35
N HIS A 20 19.66 6.26 -57.03
CA HIS A 20 20.05 4.97 -56.48
C HIS A 20 20.92 5.14 -55.22
N THR A 21 21.89 6.05 -55.24
CA THR A 21 22.77 6.31 -54.09
C THR A 21 22.03 6.88 -52.87
N THR A 22 20.91 7.58 -53.08
CA THR A 22 20.12 8.18 -51.99
C THR A 22 19.01 7.25 -51.51
N VAL A 23 18.37 6.49 -52.40
CA VAL A 23 17.28 5.57 -52.07
C VAL A 23 17.76 4.31 -51.36
N SER A 24 18.91 3.74 -51.72
CA SER A 24 19.41 2.52 -51.05
C SER A 24 19.67 2.71 -49.55
N PRO A 25 20.33 3.79 -49.08
CA PRO A 25 20.48 4.06 -47.65
C PRO A 25 19.13 4.26 -46.94
N LEU A 26 18.16 4.92 -47.58
CA LEU A 26 16.83 5.11 -47.02
C LEU A 26 16.08 3.78 -46.86
N GLN A 27 16.19 2.88 -47.83
CA GLN A 27 15.63 1.53 -47.73
C GLN A 27 16.26 0.74 -46.58
N SER A 28 17.59 0.80 -46.45
CA SER A 28 18.31 0.16 -45.33
C SER A 28 17.92 0.75 -43.97
N ALA A 29 17.81 2.08 -43.87
CA ALA A 29 17.36 2.76 -42.66
C ALA A 29 15.89 2.41 -42.33
N SER A 30 15.03 2.31 -43.34
CA SER A 30 13.64 1.89 -43.16
C SER A 30 13.54 0.46 -42.66
N ALA A 31 14.37 -0.46 -43.17
CA ALA A 31 14.41 -1.84 -42.71
C ALA A 31 14.91 -1.94 -41.25
N LEU A 32 15.94 -1.16 -40.89
CA LEU A 32 16.43 -1.06 -39.51
C LEU A 32 15.39 -0.46 -38.55
N ASN A 33 14.63 0.54 -39.01
CA ASN A 33 13.57 1.12 -38.20
C ASN A 33 12.43 0.12 -37.98
N ALA A 34 12.07 -0.67 -38.99
CA ALA A 34 11.06 -1.71 -38.84
C ALA A 34 11.48 -2.74 -37.78
N THR A 35 12.72 -3.20 -37.78
CA THR A 35 13.20 -4.14 -36.75
C THR A 35 13.26 -3.51 -35.36
N HIS A 36 13.64 -2.23 -35.26
CA HIS A 36 13.60 -1.51 -33.99
C HIS A 36 12.18 -1.39 -33.43
N ILE A 37 11.20 -1.10 -34.29
CA ILE A 37 9.80 -1.01 -33.90
C ILE A 37 9.31 -2.37 -33.38
N ASP A 38 9.60 -3.47 -34.09
CA ASP A 38 9.21 -4.81 -33.65
C ASP A 38 9.77 -5.16 -32.26
N VAL A 39 11.05 -4.82 -32.00
CA VAL A 39 11.67 -5.04 -30.69
C VAL A 39 11.02 -4.19 -29.60
N LEU A 40 10.70 -2.93 -29.91
CA LEU A 40 10.02 -2.03 -28.99
C LEU A 40 8.60 -2.52 -28.67
N GLU A 41 7.84 -2.96 -29.66
CA GLU A 41 6.50 -3.54 -29.47
C GLU A 41 6.54 -4.80 -28.61
N HIS A 42 7.53 -5.68 -28.86
CA HIS A 42 7.70 -6.88 -28.06
C HIS A 42 8.02 -6.55 -26.60
N SER A 43 9.03 -5.69 -26.38
CA SER A 43 9.42 -5.28 -25.03
C SER A 43 8.28 -4.54 -24.30
N ALA A 44 7.51 -3.69 -24.98
CA ALA A 44 6.35 -3.02 -24.40
C ALA A 44 5.27 -4.04 -23.97
N THR A 45 5.06 -5.09 -24.76
CA THR A 45 4.11 -6.17 -24.44
C THR A 45 4.58 -6.99 -23.23
N GLU A 46 5.86 -7.31 -23.14
CA GLU A 46 6.46 -8.00 -21.98
C GLU A 46 6.37 -7.16 -20.70
N TRP A 47 6.68 -5.86 -20.81
CA TRP A 47 6.55 -4.91 -19.70
C TRP A 47 5.09 -4.79 -19.24
N SER A 48 4.14 -4.65 -20.18
CA SER A 48 2.72 -4.60 -19.85
C SER A 48 2.27 -5.88 -19.13
N SER A 49 2.72 -7.05 -19.60
CA SER A 49 2.41 -8.33 -18.95
C SER A 49 2.99 -8.41 -17.54
N SER A 50 4.23 -7.97 -17.36
CA SER A 50 4.92 -7.93 -16.06
C SER A 50 4.23 -6.98 -15.07
N VAL A 51 3.79 -5.81 -15.54
CA VAL A 51 3.02 -4.86 -14.73
C VAL A 51 1.68 -5.47 -14.31
N MET A 52 0.96 -6.15 -15.20
CA MET A 52 -0.30 -6.81 -14.83
C MET A 52 -0.09 -7.89 -13.76
N VAL A 53 0.97 -8.69 -13.86
CA VAL A 53 1.32 -9.69 -12.84
C VAL A 53 1.62 -9.00 -11.51
N LEU A 54 2.43 -7.94 -11.51
CA LEU A 54 2.77 -7.20 -10.31
C LEU A 54 1.52 -6.59 -9.66
N GLU A 55 0.62 -6.00 -10.43
CA GLU A 55 -0.64 -5.47 -9.93
C GLU A 55 -1.50 -6.55 -9.28
N ALA A 56 -1.57 -7.74 -9.88
CA ALA A 56 -2.27 -8.88 -9.30
C ALA A 56 -1.62 -9.32 -7.97
N THR A 57 -0.27 -9.38 -7.94
CA THR A 57 0.49 -9.72 -6.74
C THR A 57 0.38 -8.65 -5.65
N VAL A 58 0.13 -7.38 -5.96
CA VAL A 58 -0.06 -6.32 -4.95
C VAL A 58 -1.50 -6.31 -4.42
N LYS A 59 -2.49 -6.58 -5.28
CA LYS A 59 -3.91 -6.59 -4.88
C LYS A 59 -4.21 -7.64 -3.81
N CYS A 60 -3.64 -8.84 -3.93
CA CYS A 60 -3.91 -9.95 -3.02
C CYS A 60 -3.42 -9.70 -1.57
N PRO A 61 -2.15 -9.33 -1.30
CA PRO A 61 -1.67 -8.96 0.03
C PRO A 61 -2.41 -7.76 0.59
N LYS A 62 -2.76 -6.77 -0.24
CA LYS A 62 -3.52 -5.59 0.23
C LYS A 62 -4.88 -6.00 0.78
N SER A 63 -5.63 -6.87 0.10
CA SER A 63 -6.89 -7.39 0.63
C SER A 63 -6.70 -8.22 1.89
N GLU A 64 -5.63 -9.02 1.97
CA GLU A 64 -5.34 -9.82 3.17
C GLU A 64 -4.95 -8.96 4.37
N VAL A 65 -4.19 -7.88 4.17
CA VAL A 65 -3.86 -6.91 5.22
C VAL A 65 -5.11 -6.21 5.74
N PHE A 66 -6.02 -5.76 4.86
CA PHE A 66 -7.29 -5.19 5.30
C PHE A 66 -8.13 -6.20 6.08
N ARG A 67 -8.24 -7.43 5.58
CA ARG A 67 -8.97 -8.51 6.25
C ARG A 67 -8.37 -8.85 7.61
N LEU A 68 -7.05 -8.86 7.72
CA LEU A 68 -6.34 -9.10 8.97
C LEU A 68 -6.56 -7.94 9.95
N SER A 69 -6.46 -6.70 9.48
CA SER A 69 -6.72 -5.51 10.28
C SER A 69 -8.14 -5.50 10.84
N ASP A 70 -9.14 -5.82 10.02
CA ASP A 70 -10.55 -5.90 10.44
C ASP A 70 -10.76 -6.99 11.50
N LYS A 71 -10.15 -8.17 11.30
CA LYS A 71 -10.17 -9.24 12.30
C LYS A 71 -9.47 -8.85 13.60
N CYS A 72 -8.36 -8.13 13.54
CA CYS A 72 -7.66 -7.65 14.74
C CYS A 72 -8.53 -6.66 15.51
N LEU A 73 -9.22 -5.75 14.83
CA LEU A 73 -10.16 -4.82 15.46
C LEU A 73 -11.37 -5.54 16.08
N ASP A 74 -11.93 -6.55 15.40
CA ASP A 74 -13.01 -7.38 15.94
C ASP A 74 -12.54 -8.16 17.18
N LEU A 75 -11.35 -8.77 17.13
CA LEU A 75 -10.78 -9.49 18.26
C LEU A 75 -10.48 -8.56 19.43
N GLU A 76 -9.88 -7.40 19.19
CA GLU A 76 -9.62 -6.38 20.21
C GLU A 76 -10.93 -5.91 20.86
N GLY A 77 -11.94 -5.63 20.04
CA GLY A 77 -13.29 -5.31 20.50
C GLY A 77 -13.84 -6.38 21.43
N ARG A 78 -13.83 -7.65 21.01
CA ARG A 78 -14.33 -8.79 21.80
C ARG A 78 -13.55 -9.02 23.08
N CYS A 79 -12.23 -8.86 23.04
CA CYS A 79 -11.36 -8.95 24.22
C CYS A 79 -11.71 -7.86 25.24
N HIS A 80 -12.05 -6.65 24.78
CA HIS A 80 -12.42 -5.54 25.65
C HIS A 80 -13.91 -5.44 25.98
N CYS A 81 -14.79 -6.19 25.30
CA CYS A 81 -16.24 -6.15 25.55
C CYS A 81 -16.61 -6.44 27.01
N GLN A 82 -15.83 -7.25 27.71
CA GLN A 82 -16.06 -7.59 29.13
C GLN A 82 -15.32 -6.65 30.10
N ASN A 83 -14.49 -5.74 29.58
CA ASN A 83 -13.74 -4.80 30.40
C ASN A 83 -14.62 -3.59 30.74
N VAL A 84 -14.68 -3.24 32.03
CA VAL A 84 -15.35 -2.04 32.50
C VAL A 84 -14.30 -1.02 32.94
N ARG A 85 -14.30 0.17 32.32
CA ARG A 85 -13.39 1.25 32.68
C ARG A 85 -13.99 2.11 33.79
N ARG A 86 -13.33 2.16 34.95
CA ARG A 86 -13.67 3.09 36.04
C ARG A 86 -12.82 4.35 35.91
N VAL A 87 -13.44 5.51 35.96
CA VAL A 87 -12.78 6.81 35.79
C VAL A 87 -13.07 7.68 37.00
N GLY A 88 -12.10 8.49 37.44
CA GLY A 88 -12.25 9.38 38.60
C GLY A 88 -11.91 8.74 39.95
N ILE A 89 -11.29 7.56 39.95
CA ILE A 89 -10.74 6.96 41.16
C ILE A 89 -9.33 7.51 41.36
N GLU A 90 -9.05 8.05 42.55
CA GLU A 90 -7.72 8.55 42.91
C GLU A 90 -6.69 7.41 42.95
N GLU A 91 -5.56 7.60 42.27
CA GLU A 91 -4.42 6.67 42.26
C GLU A 91 -3.91 6.47 43.70
N GLY A 92 -3.83 5.22 44.17
CA GLY A 92 -3.27 4.87 45.49
C GLY A 92 -4.28 4.54 46.60
N LYS A 93 -5.59 4.65 46.35
CA LYS A 93 -6.63 4.24 47.32
C LYS A 93 -6.81 2.73 47.46
N GLU A 94 -6.27 1.93 46.53
CA GLU A 94 -6.45 0.48 46.45
C GLU A 94 -5.54 -0.35 47.38
N GLU A 95 -4.56 0.28 48.04
CA GLU A 95 -3.47 -0.43 48.73
C GLU A 95 -2.91 -1.58 47.86
N ASN A 96 -2.37 -2.65 48.45
CA ASN A 96 -1.81 -3.79 47.70
C ASN A 96 -2.87 -4.73 47.10
N ASN A 97 -4.18 -4.40 47.15
CA ASN A 97 -5.24 -5.31 46.68
C ASN A 97 -6.33 -4.60 45.83
N PRO A 98 -6.06 -4.39 44.53
CA PRO A 98 -7.00 -3.73 43.62
C PRO A 98 -8.32 -4.47 43.45
N GLN A 99 -8.30 -5.81 43.55
CA GLN A 99 -9.49 -6.63 43.39
C GLN A 99 -10.50 -6.43 44.53
N GLN A 100 -10.02 -6.34 45.78
CA GLN A 100 -10.87 -6.10 46.94
C GLN A 100 -11.47 -4.70 46.94
N PHE A 101 -10.68 -3.68 46.61
CA PHE A 101 -11.21 -2.33 46.49
C PHE A 101 -12.26 -2.24 45.39
N CYS A 102 -11.99 -2.85 44.23
CA CYS A 102 -12.96 -2.91 43.15
C CYS A 102 -14.28 -3.58 43.55
N ALA A 103 -14.24 -4.60 44.41
CA ALA A 103 -15.41 -5.27 44.98
C ALA A 103 -16.20 -4.34 45.90
N THR A 104 -15.53 -3.66 46.83
CA THR A 104 -16.17 -2.74 47.78
C THR A 104 -16.87 -1.59 47.07
N VAL A 105 -16.20 -0.96 46.10
CA VAL A 105 -16.78 0.15 45.33
C VAL A 105 -18.02 -0.30 44.55
N LEU A 106 -18.01 -1.50 43.96
CA LEU A 106 -19.20 -2.02 43.27
C LEU A 106 -20.33 -2.32 44.25
N LYS A 107 -20.02 -2.84 45.44
CA LYS A 107 -21.01 -3.11 46.49
C LYS A 107 -21.73 -1.82 46.89
N GLU A 108 -20.98 -0.74 47.11
CA GLU A 108 -21.53 0.57 47.48
C GLU A 108 -22.37 1.20 46.36
N ILE A 109 -21.91 1.14 45.11
CA ILE A 109 -22.63 1.76 43.97
C ILE A 109 -23.90 1.01 43.61
N LEU A 110 -23.88 -0.32 43.66
CA LEU A 110 -24.98 -1.17 43.20
C LEU A 110 -25.93 -1.59 44.34
N ASP A 111 -25.69 -1.15 45.58
CA ASP A 111 -26.43 -1.51 46.79
C ASP A 111 -26.61 -3.03 46.95
N LEU A 112 -25.51 -3.76 46.70
CA LEU A 112 -25.51 -5.23 46.70
C LEU A 112 -25.20 -5.75 48.12
N GLY A 113 -25.81 -6.90 48.47
CA GLY A 113 -25.51 -7.64 49.71
C GLY A 113 -24.11 -8.26 49.73
N ASP A 114 -23.89 -9.30 50.53
CA ASP A 114 -22.56 -9.91 50.65
C ASP A 114 -22.08 -10.56 49.35
N PHE A 115 -20.97 -10.02 48.82
CA PHE A 115 -20.22 -10.56 47.69
C PHE A 115 -19.37 -11.75 48.15
N SER A 116 -19.94 -12.94 48.18
CA SER A 116 -19.19 -14.17 48.50
C SER A 116 -18.42 -14.74 47.32
N HIS A 117 -18.61 -14.26 46.08
CA HIS A 117 -17.87 -14.72 44.91
C HIS A 117 -17.85 -13.65 43.80
N LEU A 118 -16.97 -12.65 43.92
CA LEU A 118 -16.46 -11.99 42.70
C LEU A 118 -15.49 -12.99 42.07
N ASP A 119 -16.02 -13.78 41.14
CA ASP A 119 -15.28 -14.83 40.45
C ASP A 119 -14.01 -14.25 39.81
N ALA A 120 -12.89 -14.91 40.08
CA ALA A 120 -11.54 -14.43 39.84
C ALA A 120 -11.14 -14.53 38.35
N ALA A 121 -11.95 -13.97 37.45
CA ALA A 121 -11.71 -14.03 36.01
C ALA A 121 -11.15 -12.72 35.43
N GLY A 122 -11.16 -11.61 36.17
CA GLY A 122 -10.70 -10.30 35.69
C GLY A 122 -9.55 -9.74 36.53
N ILE A 123 -8.39 -9.51 35.90
CA ILE A 123 -7.28 -8.77 36.52
C ILE A 123 -7.63 -7.27 36.47
N ALA A 124 -7.91 -6.69 37.64
CA ALA A 124 -7.98 -5.24 37.79
C ALA A 124 -6.58 -4.67 37.58
N HIS A 125 -6.43 -3.75 36.62
CA HIS A 125 -5.17 -3.09 36.33
C HIS A 125 -5.40 -1.60 36.07
N TRP A 126 -4.43 -0.80 36.52
CA TRP A 126 -4.42 0.63 36.25
C TRP A 126 -3.88 0.89 34.86
N HIS A 127 -4.66 1.62 34.06
CA HIS A 127 -4.13 2.25 32.86
C HIS A 127 -3.56 3.63 33.22
N PRO A 128 -2.36 3.98 32.74
CA PRO A 128 -1.82 5.32 32.92
C PRO A 128 -2.79 6.39 32.38
N ASN A 129 -2.87 7.54 33.04
CA ASN A 129 -3.69 8.64 32.55
C ASN A 129 -3.14 9.14 31.19
N PRO A 130 -3.93 9.10 30.10
CA PRO A 130 -3.50 9.58 28.78
C PRO A 130 -3.16 11.08 28.75
N GLU A 131 -3.59 11.87 29.75
CA GLU A 131 -3.20 13.27 29.87
C GLU A 131 -1.79 13.47 30.43
N LYS A 132 -1.26 12.53 31.23
CA LYS A 132 0.14 12.57 31.70
C LYS A 132 1.13 12.23 30.56
N GLU A 133 0.68 11.51 29.53
CA GLU A 133 1.50 11.18 28.35
C GLU A 133 1.60 12.32 27.33
N ARG A 134 0.65 13.27 27.35
CA ARG A 134 0.81 14.56 26.69
C ARG A 134 1.74 15.43 27.54
N GLY A 135 3.04 15.21 27.39
CA GLY A 135 4.07 16.13 27.87
C GLY A 135 3.75 17.58 27.46
N PRO A 136 4.25 18.58 28.20
CA PRO A 136 3.81 19.96 28.07
C PRO A 136 3.87 20.40 26.61
N GLY A 137 2.68 20.65 26.07
CA GLY A 137 2.47 21.03 24.69
C GLY A 137 3.31 22.24 24.33
N ARG A 138 4.02 22.11 23.23
CA ARG A 138 4.58 23.20 22.43
C ARG A 138 3.48 24.27 22.26
N SER A 139 3.72 25.44 22.85
CA SER A 139 3.13 26.70 22.41
C SER A 139 3.99 27.26 21.29
#